data_AF-A0A1A6HSG4-F1
#
_entry.id   AF-A0A1A6HSG4-F1
#
_cell.length_a   1.000
_cell.length_b   1.000
_cell.length_c   1.000
_cell.angle_alpha   90.00
_cell.angle_beta   90.00
_cell.angle_gamma   90.00
#
_symmetry.space_group_name_H-M   'P 1'
#
loop_
_entity.id
_entity.type
_entity.pdbx_description
1 polymer ?
#
loop_
_entity_poly.entity_id
_entity_poly.type
_entity_poly.pdbx_seq_one_letter_code
_entity_poly.pdbx_strand_id
1 'polypeptide(L)'
;MTGEQMAAFHPLNTPNPLERPIKMGWLKKQRSIVKNWQQRYFVLRAQQLYYYKDEEDSKPQGYMYLPGSTVKEIATNPEEAGKFVFEVIP
;
A
#
# COMPACT_ATOMS: atom_id res chain seq x y z
N MET A 1 -17.94 20.77 46.20
CA MET A 1 -18.41 20.89 44.81
C MET A 1 -17.76 22.10 44.16
N THR A 2 -16.63 21.89 43.48
CA THR A 2 -15.93 22.71 42.45
C THR A 2 -14.54 22.07 42.38
N GLY A 3 -13.92 21.72 41.25
CA GLY A 3 -14.21 21.88 39.85
C GLY A 3 -12.88 21.48 39.16
N GLU A 4 -12.92 20.38 38.42
CA GLU A 4 -12.18 20.17 37.17
C GLU A 4 -10.65 20.29 37.15
N GLN A 5 -10.03 19.12 37.26
CA GLN A 5 -8.97 18.57 36.40
C GLN A 5 -8.31 19.52 35.38
N MET A 6 -7.02 19.81 35.59
CA MET A 6 -6.14 20.37 34.57
C MET A 6 -4.82 19.60 34.52
N ALA A 7 -4.80 18.59 33.64
CA ALA A 7 -3.57 18.00 33.12
C ALA A 7 -3.72 17.90 31.60
N ALA A 8 -3.30 18.91 30.86
CA ALA A 8 -3.19 18.81 29.40
C ALA A 8 -2.33 19.93 28.81
N PHE A 9 -1.02 19.72 28.68
CA PHE A 9 -0.20 20.38 27.65
C PHE A 9 0.87 19.42 27.12
N HIS A 10 0.43 18.37 26.43
CA HIS A 10 1.23 17.74 25.38
C HIS A 10 0.43 17.84 24.08
N PRO A 11 0.89 18.53 23.04
CA PRO A 11 0.26 18.42 21.74
C PRO A 11 0.54 17.01 21.17
N LEU A 12 -0.47 16.14 21.26
CA LEU A 12 -0.54 14.81 20.64
C LEU A 12 -0.69 14.92 19.11
N ASN A 13 0.25 15.56 18.42
CA ASN A 13 0.22 15.68 16.95
C ASN A 13 1.55 15.32 16.28
N THR A 14 2.30 14.38 16.86
CA THR A 14 3.32 13.66 16.08
C THR A 14 2.60 12.62 15.24
N PRO A 15 2.56 12.73 13.90
CA PRO A 15 2.00 11.67 13.07
C PRO A 15 2.80 10.41 13.36
N ASN A 16 2.09 9.35 13.75
CA ASN A 16 2.68 8.05 14.00
C ASN A 16 3.56 7.67 12.79
N PRO A 17 4.86 7.36 13.00
CA PRO A 17 5.75 7.02 11.89
C PRO A 17 5.25 5.84 11.04
N LEU A 18 4.37 5.02 11.62
CA LEU A 18 3.73 3.87 10.98
C LEU A 18 2.65 4.25 9.94
N GLU A 19 2.04 5.44 9.99
CA GLU A 19 1.10 5.89 8.95
C GLU A 19 1.79 6.52 7.75
N ARG A 20 3.09 6.85 7.88
CA ARG A 20 3.86 7.39 6.77
C ARG A 20 4.11 6.30 5.73
N PRO A 21 3.79 6.56 4.45
CA PRO A 21 4.15 5.63 3.38
C PRO A 21 5.67 5.40 3.31
N ILE A 22 6.07 4.13 3.26
CA ILE A 22 7.45 3.70 3.03
C ILE A 22 7.79 3.89 1.55
N LYS A 23 6.85 3.55 0.66
CA LYS A 23 6.99 3.74 -0.78
C LYS A 23 5.62 3.90 -1.43
N MET A 24 5.55 4.67 -2.49
CA MET A 24 4.35 4.85 -3.28
C MET A 24 4.70 4.96 -4.77
N GLY A 25 3.74 4.65 -5.61
CA GLY A 25 3.86 4.88 -7.04
C GLY A 25 2.94 4.02 -7.90
N TRP A 26 2.97 4.31 -9.19
CA TRP A 26 2.17 3.61 -10.19
C TRP A 26 2.79 2.26 -10.54
N LEU A 27 2.01 1.19 -10.42
CA LEU A 27 2.36 -0.14 -10.91
C LEU A 27 1.20 -0.71 -11.73
N LYS A 28 1.50 -1.72 -12.55
CA LYS A 28 0.46 -2.52 -13.21
C LYS A 28 0.14 -3.74 -12.35
N LYS A 29 -1.15 -3.94 -12.06
CA LYS A 29 -1.66 -5.10 -11.33
C LYS A 29 -2.45 -6.00 -12.27
N GLN A 30 -2.12 -7.29 -12.30
CA GLN A 30 -2.94 -8.29 -12.98
C GLN A 30 -4.22 -8.58 -12.17
N ARG A 31 -5.37 -8.58 -12.84
CA ARG A 31 -6.64 -9.01 -12.24
C ARG A 31 -6.67 -10.53 -12.00
N SER A 32 -7.36 -10.97 -10.96
CA SER A 32 -7.37 -12.38 -10.56
C SER A 32 -8.17 -13.27 -11.52
N ILE A 33 -9.33 -12.79 -11.97
CA ILE A 33 -10.26 -13.55 -12.84
C ILE A 33 -9.94 -13.30 -14.32
N VAL A 34 -9.98 -12.03 -14.75
CA VAL A 34 -9.62 -11.64 -16.11
C VAL A 34 -8.15 -11.26 -16.09
N LYS A 35 -7.29 -11.97 -16.83
CA LYS A 35 -5.82 -11.76 -16.86
C LYS A 35 -5.41 -10.49 -17.63
N ASN A 36 -6.00 -9.37 -17.27
CA ASN A 36 -5.71 -8.05 -17.82
C ASN A 36 -4.96 -7.21 -16.78
N TRP A 37 -3.96 -6.45 -17.25
CA TRP A 37 -3.15 -5.56 -16.43
C TRP A 37 -3.82 -4.21 -16.28
N GLN A 38 -3.96 -3.73 -15.04
CA GLN A 38 -4.51 -2.41 -14.74
C GLN A 38 -3.48 -1.54 -14.05
N GLN A 39 -3.37 -0.29 -14.48
CA GLN A 39 -2.59 0.71 -13.76
C GLN A 39 -3.30 1.08 -12.45
N ARG A 40 -2.57 1.02 -11.34
CA ARG A 40 -3.05 1.33 -9.99
C ARG A 40 -1.97 2.10 -9.23
N TYR A 41 -2.40 3.01 -8.38
CA TYR A 41 -1.50 3.69 -7.46
C TYR A 41 -1.32 2.81 -6.22
N PHE A 42 -0.10 2.37 -5.97
CA PHE A 42 0.25 1.53 -4.84
C PHE A 42 0.85 2.35 -3.72
N VAL A 43 0.51 1.99 -2.49
CA VAL A 43 1.01 2.64 -1.28
C VAL A 43 1.39 1.57 -0.28
N LEU A 44 2.68 1.48 0.03
CA LEU A 44 3.22 0.63 1.07
C LEU A 44 3.33 1.43 2.36
N ARG A 45 2.58 1.06 3.41
CA ARG A 45 2.66 1.67 4.74
C ARG A 45 2.78 0.58 5.79
N ALA A 46 3.70 0.75 6.73
CA ALA A 46 4.05 -0.29 7.72
C ALA A 46 4.27 -1.67 7.06
N GLN A 47 3.31 -2.58 7.22
CA GLN A 47 3.37 -3.97 6.75
C GLN A 47 2.25 -4.30 5.76
N GLN A 48 1.56 -3.28 5.24
CA GLN A 48 0.41 -3.43 4.36
C GLN A 48 0.66 -2.71 3.04
N LEU A 49 0.33 -3.41 1.96
CA LEU A 49 0.34 -2.87 0.61
C LEU A 49 -1.09 -2.58 0.18
N TYR A 50 -1.40 -1.30 0.00
CA TYR A 50 -2.68 -0.82 -0.51
C TYR A 50 -2.58 -0.49 -1.99
N TYR A 51 -3.70 -0.59 -2.70
CA TYR A 51 -3.80 -0.05 -4.05
C TYR A 51 -5.11 0.71 -4.24
N TYR A 52 -4.99 1.79 -5.00
CA TYR A 52 -6.04 2.76 -5.30
C TYR A 52 -6.26 2.80 -6.81
N LYS A 53 -7.41 3.35 -7.22
CA LYS A 53 -7.65 3.56 -8.65
C LYS A 53 -6.72 4.66 -9.15
N ASP A 54 -6.65 5.77 -8.43
CA ASP A 54 -5.78 6.92 -8.69
C ASP A 54 -5.03 7.40 -7.42
N GLU A 55 -4.08 8.33 -7.57
CA GLU A 55 -3.23 8.84 -6.46
C GLU A 55 -4.03 9.66 -5.42
N GLU A 56 -5.04 10.39 -5.89
CA GLU A 56 -5.87 11.30 -5.09
C GLU A 56 -7.02 10.59 -4.37
N ASP A 57 -7.25 9.30 -4.66
CA ASP A 57 -8.34 8.54 -4.07
C ASP A 57 -8.05 8.23 -2.59
N SER A 58 -8.96 8.64 -1.71
CA SER A 58 -8.88 8.30 -0.28
C SER A 58 -9.26 6.85 0.01
N LYS A 59 -10.08 6.22 -0.84
CA LYS A 59 -10.61 4.85 -0.63
C LYS A 59 -9.77 3.82 -1.39
N PRO A 60 -9.16 2.84 -0.70
CA PRO A 60 -8.43 1.77 -1.38
C PRO A 60 -9.39 0.84 -2.11
N GLN A 61 -8.95 0.38 -3.28
CA GLN A 61 -9.62 -0.66 -4.07
C GLN A 61 -9.31 -2.07 -3.53
N GLY A 62 -8.25 -2.19 -2.73
CA GLY A 62 -7.91 -3.38 -1.98
C GLY A 62 -6.57 -3.22 -1.26
N TYR A 63 -6.24 -4.22 -0.45
CA TYR A 63 -5.01 -4.26 0.31
C TYR A 63 -4.55 -5.69 0.53
N MET A 64 -3.28 -5.84 0.90
CA MET A 64 -2.65 -7.11 1.27
C MET A 64 -1.76 -6.89 2.50
N TYR A 65 -1.84 -7.81 3.46
CA TYR A 65 -0.88 -7.90 4.56
C TYR A 65 0.32 -8.70 4.09
N LEU A 66 1.53 -8.15 4.21
CA LEU A 66 2.76 -8.71 3.64
C LEU A 66 3.52 -9.69 4.54
N PRO A 67 3.48 -9.61 5.88
CA PRO A 67 4.19 -10.56 6.73
C PRO A 67 3.75 -11.99 6.48
N GLY A 68 4.72 -12.88 6.32
CA GLY A 68 4.51 -14.27 5.92
C GLY A 68 4.50 -14.50 4.41
N SER A 69 4.27 -13.45 3.61
CA SER A 69 4.27 -13.56 2.15
C SER A 69 5.68 -13.71 1.58
N THR A 70 5.77 -14.36 0.42
CA THR A 70 6.98 -14.50 -0.38
C THR A 70 6.83 -13.76 -1.70
N VAL A 71 7.95 -13.25 -2.24
CA VAL A 71 7.98 -12.58 -3.54
C VAL A 71 8.68 -13.49 -4.54
N LYS A 72 8.00 -13.81 -5.63
CA LYS A 72 8.55 -14.56 -6.76
C LYS A 72 8.67 -13.64 -7.97
N GLU A 73 9.89 -13.44 -8.43
CA GLU A 73 10.14 -12.77 -9.70
C GLU A 73 9.77 -13.68 -10.86
N ILE A 74 9.08 -13.12 -11.86
CA ILE A 74 8.68 -13.85 -13.06
C ILE A 74 9.53 -13.34 -14.21
N ALA A 75 10.38 -14.22 -14.75
CA ALA A 75 11.13 -13.92 -15.95
C ALA A 75 10.15 -13.67 -17.10
N THR A 76 10.10 -12.43 -17.56
CA THR A 76 9.34 -12.04 -18.75
C THR A 76 10.31 -11.84 -19.90
N ASN A 77 9.92 -12.24 -21.12
CA ASN A 77 10.72 -11.95 -22.29
C ASN A 77 10.97 -10.43 -22.37
N PRO A 78 12.23 -10.00 -22.59
CA PRO A 78 12.60 -8.58 -22.63
C PRO A 78 12.00 -7.82 -23.82
N GLU A 79 11.33 -8.50 -24.74
CA GLU A 79 10.60 -7.89 -25.86
C GLU A 79 9.09 -7.74 -25.57
N GLU A 80 8.56 -8.41 -24.54
CA GLU A 80 7.16 -8.28 -24.14
C GLU A 80 6.96 -7.09 -23.19
N ALA A 81 5.80 -6.44 -23.31
CA ALA A 81 5.36 -5.37 -22.42
C ALA A 81 5.11 -5.92 -20.99
N GLY A 82 6.18 -6.15 -20.23
CA GLY A 82 6.11 -6.83 -18.93
C GLY A 82 7.43 -6.90 -18.17
N LYS A 83 8.41 -6.05 -18.48
CA LYS A 83 9.68 -6.02 -17.73
C LYS A 83 9.38 -5.77 -16.25
N PHE A 84 9.94 -6.60 -15.37
CA PHE A 84 9.80 -6.52 -13.89
C PHE A 84 8.45 -6.99 -13.32
N VAL A 85 7.93 -8.14 -13.80
CA VAL A 85 6.78 -8.79 -13.16
C VAL A 85 7.21 -9.62 -11.96
N PHE A 86 6.47 -9.50 -10.87
CA PHE A 86 6.59 -10.35 -9.68
C PHE A 86 5.21 -10.74 -9.16
N GLU A 87 5.17 -11.83 -8.43
CA GLU A 87 4.00 -12.31 -7.71
C GLU A 87 4.28 -12.27 -6.21
N VAL A 88 3.32 -11.75 -5.45
CA VAL A 88 3.32 -11.83 -3.98
C VAL A 88 2.42 -13.00 -3.59
N ILE A 89 3.01 -14.02 -3.00
CA ILE A 89 2.35 -15.25 -2.59
C ILE A 89 2.17 -15.16 -1.08
N PRO A 90 0.93 -15.09 -0.55
CA PRO A 90 0.68 -14.98 0.88
C PRO A 90 1.16 -16.21 1.66
#